data_AF-A0A355A3Q4-F1
#
_entry.id   AF-A0A355A3Q4-F1
#
_cell.length_a   1.000
_cell.length_b   1.000
_cell.length_c   1.000
_cell.angle_alpha   90.00
_cell.angle_beta   90.00
_cell.angle_gamma   90.00
#
_symmetry.space_group_name_H-M   'P 1'
#
loop_
_entity.id
_entity.type
_entity.pdbx_description
1 polymer ?
#
loop_
_entity_poly.entity_id
_entity_poly.type
_entity_poly.pdbx_seq_one_letter_code
_entity_poly.pdbx_strand_id
1 'polypeptide(L)' 'GLGATPLMEQYIVYNKVEEVLETKGIRVYKAYVGNYFTSLDMMGITLTMMKLDDELKECVNMSVNSVGLK' A
#
# COMPACT_ATOMS: atom_id res chain seq x y z
N GLY A 1 -1.85 -7.64 1.46
CA GLY A 1 -2.24 -8.73 2.37
C GLY A 1 -1.20 -9.82 2.30
N LEU A 2 -1.11 -10.63 3.36
CA LEU A 2 -0.16 -11.74 3.48
C LEU A 2 -0.68 -13.06 2.89
N GLY A 3 -1.84 -13.08 2.23
CA GLY A 3 -2.38 -14.28 1.61
C GLY A 3 -3.90 -14.29 1.67
N ALA A 4 -4.43 -14.88 2.74
CA ALA A 4 -5.85 -15.20 2.86
C ALA A 4 -6.74 -14.03 3.33
N THR A 5 -6.18 -12.88 3.73
CA THR A 5 -6.97 -11.72 4.18
C THR A 5 -7.77 -11.10 3.03
N PRO A 6 -9.10 -11.01 3.13
CA PRO A 6 -9.96 -10.41 2.10
C PRO A 6 -9.57 -8.98 1.75
N LEU A 7 -9.71 -8.61 0.47
CA LEU A 7 -9.36 -7.27 -0.01
C LEU A 7 -10.14 -6.16 0.73
N MET A 8 -11.41 -6.42 1.07
CA MET A 8 -12.25 -5.51 1.85
C MET A 8 -11.63 -5.17 3.22
N GLU A 9 -11.12 -6.18 3.93
CA GLU A 9 -10.47 -5.97 5.24
C GLU A 9 -9.17 -5.16 5.09
N GLN A 10 -8.43 -5.36 3.99
CA GLN A 10 -7.24 -4.55 3.70
C GLN A 10 -7.59 -3.08 3.49
N TYR A 11 -8.71 -2.77 2.85
CA TYR A 11 -9.20 -1.38 2.70
C TYR A 11 -9.70 -0.79 4.01
N ILE A 12 -10.34 -1.57 4.89
CA ILE A 12 -10.71 -1.12 6.24
C ILE A 12 -9.46 -0.69 7.03
N VAL A 13 -8.40 -1.49 6.95
CA VAL A 13 -7.10 -1.15 7.57
C VAL A 13 -6.50 0.08 6.93
N TYR A 14 -6.51 0.20 5.59
CA TYR A 14 -6.01 1.39 4.90
C TYR A 14 -6.73 2.67 5.34
N ASN A 15 -8.07 2.66 5.41
CA ASN A 15 -8.84 3.80 5.89
C ASN A 15 -8.37 4.24 7.29
N LYS A 16 -8.15 3.29 8.19
CA LYS A 16 -7.66 3.63 9.54
C LYS A 16 -6.25 4.20 9.54
N VAL A 17 -5.37 3.68 8.68
CA VAL A 17 -4.01 4.19 8.52
C VAL A 17 -4.03 5.62 7.99
N GLU A 18 -4.84 5.89 6.96
CA GLU A 18 -4.98 7.21 6.35
C GLU A 18 -5.47 8.25 7.38
N GLU A 19 -6.53 7.95 8.14
CA GLU A 19 -6.99 8.80 9.25
C GLU A 19 -5.85 9.16 10.22
N VAL A 20 -5.05 8.16 10.64
CA VAL A 20 -3.93 8.37 11.57
C VAL A 20 -2.84 9.24 10.95
N LEU A 21 -2.54 9.07 9.66
CA LEU A 21 -1.55 9.89 8.96
C LEU A 21 -2.01 11.33 8.78
N GLU A 22 -3.29 11.55 8.48
CA GLU A 22 -3.88 12.89 8.38
C GLU A 22 -3.79 13.65 9.70
N THR A 23 -4.08 13.02 10.84
CA THR A 23 -3.92 13.67 12.16
C THR A 23 -2.47 14.10 12.45
N LYS A 24 -1.50 13.49 11.77
CA LYS A 24 -0.07 13.81 11.88
C LYS A 24 0.42 14.77 10.79
N GLY A 25 -0.48 15.27 9.93
CA GLY A 25 -0.14 16.14 8.81
C GLY A 25 0.64 15.43 7.70
N ILE A 26 0.61 14.09 7.64
CA ILE A 26 1.28 13.30 6.61
C ILE A 26 0.29 13.03 5.48
N ARG A 27 0.61 13.49 4.27
CA ARG A 27 -0.20 13.23 3.07
C ARG A 27 0.25 11.96 2.37
N VAL A 28 -0.69 11.07 2.06
CA VAL A 28 -0.44 9.92 1.19
C VAL A 28 -0.46 10.39 -0.27
N TYR A 29 0.67 10.22 -0.97
CA TYR A 29 0.78 10.57 -2.39
C TYR A 29 0.19 9.49 -3.29
N LYS A 30 0.47 8.22 -2.97
CA LYS A 30 0.02 7.04 -3.71
C LYS A 30 -0.11 5.88 -2.74
N ALA A 31 -1.18 5.10 -2.87
CA ALA A 31 -1.46 3.93 -2.05
C ALA A 31 -1.61 2.68 -2.92
N TYR A 32 -1.06 1.57 -2.44
CA TYR A 32 -1.19 0.26 -3.06
C TYR A 32 -1.80 -0.69 -2.04
N VAL A 33 -3.06 -1.07 -2.25
CA VAL A 33 -3.79 -2.02 -1.39
C VAL A 33 -4.01 -3.30 -2.17
N GLY A 34 -3.54 -4.44 -1.64
CA GLY A 34 -3.62 -5.73 -2.31
C GLY A 34 -2.53 -6.72 -1.88
N ASN A 35 -2.51 -7.88 -2.55
CA ASN A 35 -1.58 -8.98 -2.27
C ASN A 35 -0.31 -8.85 -3.11
N TYR A 36 0.57 -7.91 -2.73
CA TYR A 36 1.86 -7.66 -3.39
C TYR A 36 3.02 -8.48 -2.82
N PHE A 37 2.95 -8.82 -1.53
CA PHE A 37 3.95 -9.65 -0.82
C PHE A 37 3.20 -10.56 0.16
N THR A 38 3.17 -11.86 -0.14
CA THR A 38 2.36 -12.86 0.57
C THR A 38 3.21 -13.91 1.29
N SER A 39 2.64 -14.55 2.30
CA SER A 39 3.15 -15.72 3.00
C SER A 39 2.13 -16.86 2.92
N LEU A 40 2.02 -17.50 1.75
CA LEU A 40 1.05 -18.56 1.45
C LEU A 40 -0.40 -18.12 1.78
N ASP A 41 -1.07 -18.84 2.68
CA ASP A 41 -2.44 -18.65 3.15
C ASP A 41 -2.49 -17.90 4.50
N MET A 42 -1.41 -17.20 4.89
CA MET A 42 -1.40 -16.44 6.13
C MET A 42 -2.48 -15.36 6.14
N MET A 43 -3.25 -15.34 7.23
CA MET A 43 -4.18 -14.25 7.56
C MET A 43 -3.39 -13.12 8.22
N GLY A 44 -3.15 -12.05 7.48
CA GLY A 44 -2.46 -10.87 7.99
C GLY A 44 -2.24 -9.78 6.93
N ILE A 45 -1.79 -8.63 7.39
CA ILE A 45 -1.51 -7.46 6.57
C ILE A 45 -0.12 -6.93 6.95
N THR A 46 0.66 -6.57 5.93
CA THR A 46 1.90 -5.81 6.10
C THR A 46 1.63 -4.36 5.69
N LEU A 47 2.04 -3.41 6.54
CA LEU A 47 2.05 -1.99 6.21
C LEU A 47 3.48 -1.58 5.87
N THR A 48 3.66 -1.01 4.68
CA THR A 48 4.94 -0.44 4.23
C THR A 48 4.73 1.03 3.92
N MET A 49 5.66 1.87 4.36
CA MET A 49 5.64 3.31 4.10
C MET A 49 6.98 3.76 3.51
N MET A 50 6.92 4.60 2.48
CA MET A 50 8.09 5.19 1.84
C MET A 50 7.92 6.71 1.83
N LYS A 51 8.87 7.43 2.46
CA LYS A 51 8.92 8.89 2.35
C LYS A 51 9.35 9.23 0.93
N LEU A 52 8.60 10.11 0.28
CA LEU A 52 8.90 10.55 -1.08
C LEU A 52 9.57 11.92 -1.07
N ASP A 53 10.63 12.05 -1.85
CA ASP A 53 11.13 13.30 -2.39
C ASP A 53 10.66 13.46 -3.85
N ASP A 54 11.19 14.45 -4.57
CA ASP A 54 10.74 14.74 -5.93
C ASP A 54 11.22 13.70 -6.94
N GLU A 55 12.44 13.18 -6.81
CA GLU A 55 12.98 12.10 -7.66
C GLU A 55 12.17 10.80 -7.49
N LEU A 56 11.86 10.42 -6.25
CA LEU A 56 11.07 9.21 -5.98
C LEU A 56 9.63 9.31 -6.48
N LYS A 57 9.02 10.51 -6.47
CA LYS A 57 7.68 10.71 -7.07
C LYS A 57 7.71 10.45 -8.57
N GLU A 58 8.76 10.90 -9.26
CA GLU A 58 8.93 10.64 -10.69
C GLU A 58 9.07 9.14 -10.96
N CYS A 59 9.96 8.46 -10.22
CA CYS A 59 10.16 7.01 -10.32
C CYS A 59 8.87 6.21 -10.11
N VAL A 60 8.07 6.55 -9.10
CA VAL A 60 6.82 5.85 -8.77
C VAL A 60 5.69 6.10 -9.79
N ASN A 61 5.79 7.16 -10.60
CA ASN A 61 4.81 7.50 -11.64
C ASN A 61 5.15 6.93 -13.02
N MET A 62 6.35 6.38 -13.20
CA MET A 62 6.72 5.75 -14.46
C MET A 62 5.74 4.61 -14.80
N SER A 63 5.36 4.52 -16.07
CA SER A 63 4.55 3.40 -16.56
C SER A 63 5.32 2.10 -16.43
N VAL A 64 4.65 1.06 -15.94
CA VAL A 64 5.21 -0.28 -15.79
C VAL A 64 4.29 -1.29 -16.44
N ASN A 65 4.82 -2.43 -16.84
CA ASN A 65 4.01 -3.51 -17.38
C ASN A 65 4.55 -4.84 -16.87
N SER A 66 4.01 -5.28 -15.74
CA SER A 66 4.34 -6.54 -15.11
C SER A 66 3.07 -7.28 -14.70
N VAL A 67 3.21 -8.56 -14.33
CA VAL A 67 2.06 -9.38 -13.90
C VAL A 67 1.42 -8.83 -12.62
N GLY A 68 2.23 -8.35 -11.67
CA GLY A 68 1.77 -7.88 -10.36
C GLY A 68 1.53 -6.38 -10.26
N LEU A 69 1.95 -5.60 -11.26
CA LEU A 69 1.80 -4.15 -11.30
C LEU A 69 1.76 -3.67 -12.76
N LYS A 70 0.70 -2.94 -13.11
CA LYS A 70 0.46 -2.35 -14.42
C LYS A 70 0.26 -0.84 -14.26
#